data_AF-A0A4Y2AHD0-F1
#
_entry.id   AF-A0A4Y2AHD0-F1
#
_cell.length_a   1.000
_cell.length_b   1.000
_cell.length_c   1.000
_cell.angle_alpha   90.00
_cell.angle_beta   90.00
_cell.angle_gamma   90.00
#
_symmetry.space_group_name_H-M   'P 1'
#
loop_
_entity.id
_entity.type
_entity.pdbx_description
1 polymer ?
#
loop_
_entity_poly.entity_id
_entity_poly.type
_entity_poly.pdbx_seq_one_letter_code
_entity_poly.pdbx_strand_id
1 'polypeptide(L)'
;MLFFLQEDLKKIVNLLLQLFVLSKNLNTATTLQKLLYLDINNPKIHKPIENIDLGFSAEKEVQSLHVSKKISDRQIFDLRMDCKKFMKKLTMRLLQKSPLRYSIVRNLSCLDPRNMTDKKKFLNKINRILNSMIEAKHVDENVCDEILMEFEDYLDNVALKHSDFSEFSPENSRVDEFFYETTNTNKYRNLWKVVEMLLLLSHGQATVEKGFSINKKVEVENMKELSYVSQRLVCDYINSTGDSIHNIKITNIMRAYVSNARQKYMKYLEDQKLLSSQNKKRKSLTSDEIQELKNKKICLEKDMKALIKSADEFAEKAEENNDVTSICKSNSLRRSAKAKKIT
;
A
#
# COMPACT_ATOMS: atom_id res chain seq x y z
N MET A 1 -10.97 5.89 9.78
CA MET A 1 -11.75 4.68 9.43
C MET A 1 -12.32 4.81 8.01
N LEU A 2 -12.48 3.71 7.26
CA LEU A 2 -13.09 3.74 5.92
C LEU A 2 -14.57 4.20 5.92
N PHE A 3 -15.28 4.01 7.03
CA PHE A 3 -16.72 4.32 7.13
C PHE A 3 -17.01 5.82 6.98
N PHE A 4 -16.10 6.67 7.47
CA PHE A 4 -16.20 8.13 7.39
C PHE A 4 -15.55 8.71 6.12
N LEU A 5 -14.61 7.95 5.53
CA LEU A 5 -13.75 8.42 4.44
C LEU A 5 -14.53 8.91 3.22
N GLN A 6 -15.69 8.29 2.95
CA GLN A 6 -16.52 8.68 1.81
C GLN A 6 -16.98 10.14 1.90
N GLU A 7 -17.44 10.57 3.07
CA GLU A 7 -17.95 11.93 3.26
C GLU A 7 -16.83 12.96 3.22
N ASP A 8 -15.71 12.66 3.87
CA ASP A 8 -14.55 13.55 3.90
C ASP A 8 -13.96 13.75 2.50
N LEU A 9 -13.79 12.66 1.74
CA LEU A 9 -13.34 12.76 0.36
C LEU A 9 -14.34 13.50 -0.53
N LYS A 10 -15.65 13.31 -0.31
CA LYS A 10 -16.68 14.07 -1.04
C LYS A 10 -16.54 15.58 -0.75
N LYS A 11 -16.35 15.97 0.51
CA LYS A 11 -16.14 17.38 0.91
C LYS A 11 -14.90 17.96 0.22
N ILE A 12 -13.77 17.26 0.28
CA ILE A 12 -12.50 17.70 -0.36
C ILE A 12 -12.69 17.87 -1.88
N VAL A 13 -13.29 16.89 -2.55
CA VAL A 13 -13.54 16.96 -4.00
C VAL A 13 -14.46 18.14 -4.34
N ASN A 14 -15.51 18.35 -3.57
CA ASN A 14 -16.43 19.48 -3.78
C ASN A 14 -15.72 20.83 -3.62
N LEU A 15 -14.92 21.00 -2.57
CA LEU A 15 -14.15 22.22 -2.34
C LEU A 15 -13.21 22.51 -3.51
N LEU A 16 -12.47 21.49 -3.99
CA LEU A 16 -11.57 21.64 -5.13
C LEU A 16 -12.31 22.02 -6.42
N LEU A 17 -13.45 21.37 -6.69
CA LEU A 17 -14.26 21.66 -7.87
C LEU A 17 -14.86 23.07 -7.81
N GLN A 18 -15.32 23.53 -6.65
CA GLN A 18 -15.89 24.87 -6.47
C GLN A 18 -14.94 26.00 -6.87
N LEU A 19 -13.63 25.78 -6.84
CA LEU A 19 -12.65 26.82 -7.18
C LEU A 19 -12.64 27.15 -8.68
N PHE A 20 -12.97 26.19 -9.56
CA PHE A 20 -12.84 26.36 -11.01
C PHE A 20 -14.02 25.85 -11.85
N VAL A 21 -15.00 25.17 -11.27
CA VAL A 21 -16.24 24.69 -11.93
C VAL A 21 -17.41 25.63 -11.61
N LEU A 22 -18.31 25.81 -12.58
CA LEU A 22 -19.53 26.61 -12.42
C LEU A 22 -20.48 25.98 -11.39
N SER A 23 -21.04 26.82 -10.51
CA SER A 23 -21.96 26.40 -9.44
C SER A 23 -23.18 25.63 -9.97
N LYS A 24 -23.74 26.03 -11.12
CA LYS A 24 -24.87 25.32 -11.77
C LYS A 24 -24.59 23.84 -12.03
N ASN A 25 -23.36 23.52 -12.45
CA ASN A 25 -22.95 22.15 -12.76
C ASN A 25 -22.74 21.33 -11.49
N LEU A 26 -22.21 21.96 -10.42
CA LEU A 26 -22.06 21.32 -9.12
C LEU A 26 -23.41 21.04 -8.46
N ASN A 27 -24.36 21.96 -8.58
CA ASN A 27 -25.71 21.80 -8.04
C ASN A 27 -26.49 20.67 -8.74
N THR A 28 -26.16 20.36 -10.00
CA THR A 28 -26.76 19.25 -10.74
C THR A 28 -26.15 17.89 -10.34
N ALA A 29 -24.89 17.90 -9.89
CA ALA A 29 -24.14 16.73 -9.45
C ALA A 29 -24.39 16.43 -7.95
N THR A 30 -25.64 16.21 -7.57
CA THR A 30 -26.03 16.01 -6.16
C THR A 30 -25.49 14.71 -5.53
N THR A 31 -25.25 13.67 -6.33
CA THR A 31 -24.74 12.38 -5.85
C THR A 31 -23.24 12.27 -6.03
N LEU A 32 -22.61 11.49 -5.14
CA LEU A 32 -21.18 11.20 -5.22
C LEU A 32 -20.80 10.62 -6.59
N GLN A 33 -21.63 9.73 -7.12
CA GLN A 33 -21.39 9.10 -8.42
C GLN A 33 -21.38 10.14 -9.55
N LYS A 34 -22.33 11.09 -9.56
CA LYS A 34 -22.35 12.18 -10.53
C LYS A 34 -21.10 13.08 -10.42
N LEU A 35 -20.60 13.33 -9.21
CA LEU A 35 -19.37 14.09 -9.00
C LEU A 35 -18.14 13.35 -9.54
N LEU A 36 -18.06 12.04 -9.33
CA LEU A 36 -16.95 11.21 -9.83
C LEU A 36 -16.91 11.12 -11.36
N TYR A 37 -18.07 11.13 -12.02
CA TYR A 37 -18.19 11.06 -13.48
C TYR A 37 -18.29 12.43 -14.16
N LEU A 38 -18.15 13.52 -13.41
CA LEU A 38 -18.14 14.86 -13.99
C LEU A 38 -16.91 14.98 -14.91
N ASP A 39 -17.15 15.34 -16.19
CA ASP A 39 -16.05 15.56 -17.12
C ASP A 39 -15.37 16.92 -16.86
N ILE A 40 -14.37 16.89 -15.98
CA ILE A 40 -13.52 18.04 -15.62
C ILE A 40 -12.67 18.51 -16.81
N ASN A 41 -12.59 17.77 -17.91
CA ASN A 41 -11.91 18.26 -19.09
C ASN A 41 -12.77 19.18 -19.94
N ASN A 42 -14.09 19.14 -19.77
CA ASN A 42 -15.01 19.96 -20.54
C ASN A 42 -14.87 21.46 -20.17
N PRO A 43 -14.37 22.32 -21.07
CA PRO A 43 -14.20 23.73 -20.76
C PRO A 43 -15.53 24.46 -20.49
N LYS A 44 -16.66 23.94 -20.99
CA LYS A 44 -17.99 24.58 -20.85
C LYS A 44 -18.50 24.59 -19.40
N ILE A 45 -18.00 23.70 -18.56
CA ILE A 45 -18.39 23.64 -17.14
C ILE A 45 -17.48 24.50 -16.26
N HIS A 46 -16.42 25.08 -16.80
CA HIS A 46 -15.47 25.86 -16.02
C HIS A 46 -15.91 27.30 -15.86
N LYS A 47 -15.49 27.90 -14.75
CA LYS A 47 -15.59 29.35 -14.56
C LYS A 47 -14.74 30.08 -15.61
N PRO A 48 -15.15 31.31 -16.00
CA PRO A 48 -14.27 32.28 -16.65
C PRO A 48 -12.98 32.45 -15.86
N ILE A 49 -11.89 32.82 -16.52
CA ILE A 49 -10.55 32.89 -15.91
C ILE A 49 -10.53 33.97 -14.82
N GLU A 50 -11.26 35.06 -15.04
CA GLU A 50 -11.45 36.19 -14.16
C GLU A 50 -12.13 35.79 -12.84
N ASN A 51 -12.93 34.73 -12.86
CA ASN A 51 -13.72 34.25 -11.71
C ASN A 51 -13.11 33.01 -11.03
N ILE A 52 -11.89 32.63 -11.39
CA ILE A 52 -11.16 31.55 -10.69
C ILE A 52 -10.86 31.98 -9.26
N ASP A 53 -11.17 31.12 -8.30
CA ASP A 53 -10.96 31.46 -6.90
C ASP A 53 -9.49 31.19 -6.51
N LEU A 54 -8.78 32.25 -6.09
CA LEU A 54 -7.40 32.19 -5.58
C LEU A 54 -7.34 32.02 -4.05
N GLY A 55 -8.48 32.18 -3.36
CA GLY A 55 -8.57 32.27 -1.92
C GLY A 55 -8.35 33.68 -1.37
N PHE A 56 -8.86 33.92 -0.17
CA PHE A 56 -8.94 35.25 0.44
C PHE A 56 -7.59 36.00 0.52
N SER A 57 -6.56 35.36 1.08
CA SER A 57 -5.26 36.01 1.28
C SER A 57 -4.53 36.28 -0.03
N ALA A 58 -4.57 35.33 -0.97
CA ALA A 58 -3.93 35.48 -2.27
C ALA A 58 -4.59 36.58 -3.10
N GLU A 59 -5.92 36.65 -3.09
CA GLU A 59 -6.67 37.69 -3.80
C GLU A 59 -6.33 39.09 -3.28
N LYS A 60 -6.24 39.26 -1.95
CA LYS A 60 -5.85 40.53 -1.32
C LYS A 60 -4.43 40.96 -1.72
N GLU A 61 -3.49 40.02 -1.78
CA GLU A 61 -2.11 40.29 -2.16
C GLU A 61 -1.99 40.63 -3.65
N VAL A 62 -2.70 39.90 -4.52
CA VAL A 62 -2.74 40.22 -5.96
C VAL A 62 -3.32 41.62 -6.17
N GLN A 63 -4.39 41.98 -5.47
CA GLN A 63 -4.98 43.32 -5.55
C GLN A 63 -4.02 44.41 -5.05
N SER A 64 -3.31 44.20 -3.94
CA SER A 64 -2.34 45.17 -3.41
C SER A 64 -1.17 45.41 -4.38
N LEU A 65 -0.66 44.34 -4.99
CA LEU A 65 0.41 44.40 -5.99
C LEU A 65 -0.06 45.06 -7.30
N HIS A 66 -1.33 44.86 -7.67
CA HIS A 66 -1.92 45.49 -8.85
C HIS A 66 -2.11 47.00 -8.67
N VAL A 67 -2.68 47.42 -7.54
CA VAL A 67 -2.85 48.84 -7.19
C VAL A 67 -1.50 49.57 -7.10
N SER A 68 -0.48 48.90 -6.58
CA SER A 68 0.89 49.43 -6.53
C SER A 68 1.64 49.35 -7.87
N LYS A 69 0.98 48.93 -8.97
CA LYS A 69 1.52 48.80 -10.33
C LYS A 69 2.77 47.90 -10.43
N LYS A 70 2.95 46.98 -9.49
CA LYS A 70 4.05 46.00 -9.51
C LYS A 70 3.76 44.83 -10.45
N ILE A 71 2.48 44.55 -10.70
CA ILE A 71 2.04 43.50 -11.61
C ILE A 71 1.02 44.05 -12.62
N SER A 72 0.97 43.43 -13.78
CA SER A 72 0.06 43.76 -14.89
C SER A 72 -1.17 42.86 -14.93
N ASP A 73 -2.22 43.30 -15.63
CA ASP A 73 -3.43 42.49 -15.87
C ASP A 73 -3.09 41.15 -16.54
N ARG A 74 -2.11 41.15 -17.45
CA ARG A 74 -1.61 39.94 -18.10
C ARG A 74 -1.02 38.95 -17.09
N GLN A 75 -0.22 39.42 -16.12
CA GLN A 75 0.34 38.55 -15.09
C GLN A 75 -0.73 37.98 -14.16
N ILE A 76 -1.78 38.74 -13.85
CA ILE A 76 -2.93 38.26 -13.07
C ILE A 76 -3.70 37.19 -13.85
N PHE A 77 -3.92 37.42 -15.14
CA PHE A 77 -4.55 36.45 -16.02
C PHE A 77 -3.76 35.14 -16.11
N ASP A 78 -2.44 35.24 -16.34
CA ASP A 78 -1.54 34.09 -16.43
C ASP A 78 -1.52 33.31 -15.10
N LEU A 79 -1.46 34.01 -13.96
CA LEU A 79 -1.56 33.40 -12.62
C LEU A 79 -2.88 32.62 -12.45
N ARG A 80 -4.03 33.24 -12.77
CA ARG A 80 -5.35 32.59 -12.68
C ARG A 80 -5.45 31.39 -13.61
N MET A 81 -4.87 31.47 -14.81
CA MET A 81 -4.81 30.38 -15.78
C MET A 81 -3.98 29.20 -15.25
N ASP A 82 -2.81 29.48 -14.65
CA ASP A 82 -1.96 28.46 -14.04
C ASP A 82 -2.59 27.83 -12.80
N CYS A 83 -3.21 28.64 -11.93
CA CYS A 83 -3.99 28.14 -10.79
C CYS A 83 -5.12 27.21 -11.25
N LYS A 84 -5.89 27.60 -12.26
CA LYS A 84 -6.93 26.73 -12.85
C LYS A 84 -6.34 25.41 -13.36
N LYS A 85 -5.21 25.46 -14.07
CA LYS A 85 -4.52 24.28 -14.59
C LYS A 85 -4.05 23.36 -13.46
N PHE A 86 -3.49 23.92 -12.40
CA PHE A 86 -3.07 23.20 -11.20
C PHE A 86 -4.27 22.54 -10.50
N MET A 87 -5.32 23.30 -10.17
CA MET A 87 -6.51 22.77 -9.49
C MET A 87 -7.17 21.65 -10.31
N LYS A 88 -7.28 21.84 -11.63
CA LYS A 88 -7.77 20.79 -12.52
C LYS A 88 -6.92 19.52 -12.43
N LYS A 89 -5.59 19.64 -12.53
CA LYS A 89 -4.67 18.50 -12.47
C LYS A 89 -4.74 17.80 -11.11
N LEU A 90 -4.79 18.56 -10.02
CA LEU A 90 -4.91 18.07 -8.65
C LEU A 90 -6.21 17.28 -8.47
N THR A 91 -7.36 17.86 -8.83
CA THR A 91 -8.66 17.20 -8.73
C THR A 91 -8.71 15.92 -9.57
N MET A 92 -8.17 15.95 -10.80
CA MET A 92 -8.06 14.75 -11.63
C MET A 92 -7.23 13.66 -10.96
N ARG A 93 -6.06 14.00 -10.39
CA ARG A 93 -5.20 13.04 -9.70
C ARG A 93 -5.86 12.48 -8.44
N LEU A 94 -6.52 13.34 -7.67
CA LEU A 94 -7.28 12.93 -6.49
C LEU A 94 -8.37 11.92 -6.88
N LEU A 95 -9.21 12.25 -7.87
CA LEU A 95 -10.25 11.34 -8.36
C LEU A 95 -9.68 10.06 -8.99
N GLN A 96 -8.49 10.13 -9.59
CA GLN A 96 -7.81 8.97 -10.17
C GLN A 96 -7.31 7.96 -9.13
N LYS A 97 -6.79 8.46 -8.01
CA LYS A 97 -6.21 7.64 -6.93
C LYS A 97 -7.18 7.44 -5.77
N SER A 98 -8.35 8.06 -5.82
CA SER A 98 -9.32 8.03 -4.73
C SER A 98 -9.90 6.63 -4.53
N PRO A 99 -10.02 6.16 -3.27
CA PRO A 99 -10.71 4.92 -2.95
C PRO A 99 -12.22 5.00 -3.26
N LEU A 100 -12.77 6.20 -3.52
CA LEU A 100 -14.15 6.39 -3.98
C LEU A 100 -14.44 5.70 -5.33
N ARG A 101 -13.42 5.27 -6.08
CA ARG A 101 -13.58 4.46 -7.30
C ARG A 101 -14.14 3.07 -7.01
N TYR A 102 -13.88 2.52 -5.82
CA TYR A 102 -14.36 1.21 -5.44
C TYR A 102 -15.80 1.27 -4.94
N SER A 103 -16.65 0.35 -5.42
CA SER A 103 -18.06 0.30 -5.04
C SER A 103 -18.22 0.13 -3.53
N ILE A 104 -17.46 -0.79 -2.93
CA ILE A 104 -17.49 -1.08 -1.49
C ILE A 104 -17.29 0.20 -0.65
N VAL A 105 -16.28 1.02 -0.96
CA VAL A 105 -15.98 2.27 -0.25
C VAL A 105 -17.13 3.28 -0.34
N ARG A 106 -17.82 3.36 -1.48
CA ARG A 106 -18.98 4.27 -1.65
C ARG A 106 -20.24 3.80 -0.94
N ASN A 107 -20.29 2.54 -0.52
CA ASN A 107 -21.44 1.98 0.17
C ASN A 107 -21.17 1.86 1.68
N LEU A 108 -19.90 1.78 2.11
CA LEU A 108 -19.48 1.67 3.51
C LEU A 108 -20.00 2.78 4.43
N SER A 109 -20.39 3.94 3.90
CA SER A 109 -21.03 4.97 4.74
C SER A 109 -22.41 4.57 5.27
N CYS A 110 -22.94 3.38 4.92
CA CYS A 110 -24.09 2.81 5.62
C CYS A 110 -23.76 2.36 7.04
N LEU A 111 -22.47 2.25 7.38
CA LEU A 111 -21.95 1.92 8.71
C LEU A 111 -21.32 3.15 9.40
N ASP A 112 -21.72 4.37 9.01
CA ASP A 112 -21.42 5.58 9.81
C ASP A 112 -22.55 5.76 10.83
N PRO A 113 -22.32 5.54 12.14
CA PRO A 113 -23.38 5.58 13.16
C PRO A 113 -24.22 6.85 13.12
N ARG A 114 -23.59 8.00 12.84
CA ARG A 114 -24.23 9.33 12.81
C ARG A 114 -25.26 9.48 11.71
N ASN A 115 -25.17 8.64 10.68
CA ASN A 115 -25.95 8.76 9.46
C ASN A 115 -26.97 7.63 9.28
N MET A 116 -27.05 6.64 10.18
CA MET A 116 -27.90 5.43 10.08
C MET A 116 -29.42 5.68 10.26
N THR A 117 -29.98 6.66 9.54
CA THR A 117 -31.38 7.09 9.61
C THR A 117 -32.30 6.57 8.47
N ASP A 118 -31.80 6.42 7.23
CA ASP A 118 -32.59 6.00 6.06
C ASP A 118 -32.46 4.50 5.76
N LYS A 119 -33.42 3.73 6.28
CA LYS A 119 -33.48 2.27 6.19
C LYS A 119 -33.31 1.73 4.76
N LYS A 120 -34.15 2.18 3.83
CA LYS A 120 -34.18 1.66 2.45
C LYS A 120 -32.87 1.95 1.72
N LYS A 121 -32.31 3.14 1.93
CA LYS A 121 -31.03 3.52 1.33
C LYS A 121 -29.88 2.70 1.88
N PHE A 122 -29.86 2.38 3.17
CA PHE A 122 -28.80 1.59 3.79
C PHE A 122 -28.88 0.11 3.48
N LEU A 123 -30.08 -0.46 3.38
CA LEU A 123 -30.25 -1.84 2.89
C LEU A 123 -29.71 -2.02 1.47
N ASN A 124 -29.95 -1.05 0.59
CA ASN A 124 -29.37 -1.07 -0.76
C ASN A 124 -27.84 -0.97 -0.77
N LYS A 125 -27.26 -0.23 0.18
CA LYS A 125 -25.81 -0.09 0.31
C LYS A 125 -25.16 -1.36 0.86
N ILE A 126 -25.72 -1.96 1.91
CA ILE A 126 -25.18 -3.21 2.46
C ILE A 126 -25.28 -4.35 1.45
N ASN A 127 -26.38 -4.44 0.68
CA ASN A 127 -26.50 -5.42 -0.40
C ASN A 127 -25.38 -5.27 -1.44
N ARG A 128 -25.06 -4.04 -1.86
CA ARG A 128 -23.92 -3.78 -2.75
C ARG A 128 -22.56 -4.17 -2.14
N ILE A 129 -22.41 -4.03 -0.81
CA ILE A 129 -21.20 -4.49 -0.11
C ILE A 129 -21.13 -6.01 -0.13
N LEU A 130 -22.23 -6.71 0.20
CA LEU A 130 -22.30 -8.17 0.17
C LEU A 130 -21.95 -8.72 -1.21
N ASN A 131 -22.48 -8.15 -2.28
CA ASN A 131 -22.10 -8.53 -3.66
C ASN A 131 -20.59 -8.40 -3.90
N SER A 132 -19.96 -7.30 -3.45
CA SER A 132 -18.50 -7.15 -3.54
C SER A 132 -17.73 -8.16 -2.68
N MET A 133 -18.29 -8.60 -1.55
CA MET A 133 -17.67 -9.61 -0.68
C MET A 133 -17.84 -11.04 -1.22
N ILE A 134 -18.96 -11.34 -1.89
CA ILE A 134 -19.19 -12.59 -2.64
C ILE A 134 -18.18 -12.71 -3.78
N GLU A 135 -18.03 -11.65 -4.60
CA GLU A 135 -17.04 -11.61 -5.68
C GLU A 135 -15.61 -11.87 -5.18
N ALA A 136 -15.31 -11.37 -3.98
CA ALA A 136 -14.02 -11.57 -3.30
C ALA A 136 -13.91 -12.89 -2.52
N LYS A 137 -14.96 -13.74 -2.52
CA LYS A 137 -15.04 -15.02 -1.79
C LYS A 137 -14.86 -14.90 -0.28
N HIS A 138 -15.28 -13.77 0.30
CA HIS A 138 -15.27 -13.54 1.76
C HIS A 138 -16.58 -13.92 2.44
N VAL A 139 -17.69 -13.95 1.70
CA VAL A 139 -19.03 -14.30 2.18
C VAL A 139 -19.67 -15.27 1.20
N ASP A 140 -20.37 -16.27 1.74
CA ASP A 140 -21.16 -17.23 0.96
C ASP A 140 -22.55 -16.63 0.67
N GLU A 141 -23.02 -16.79 -0.57
CA GLU A 141 -24.31 -16.27 -1.03
C GLU A 141 -25.48 -16.79 -0.19
N ASN A 142 -25.39 -18.02 0.33
CA ASN A 142 -26.44 -18.66 1.12
C ASN A 142 -26.74 -17.96 2.44
N VAL A 143 -25.81 -17.14 2.95
CA VAL A 143 -25.94 -16.43 4.24
C VAL A 143 -26.37 -14.98 4.04
N CYS A 144 -26.41 -14.48 2.80
CA CYS A 144 -26.68 -13.07 2.53
C CYS A 144 -28.09 -12.62 2.92
N ASP A 145 -29.11 -13.44 2.69
CA ASP A 145 -30.48 -13.10 3.10
C ASP A 145 -30.59 -12.98 4.62
N GLU A 146 -29.92 -13.85 5.36
CA GLU A 146 -29.87 -13.78 6.83
C GLU A 146 -29.17 -12.51 7.30
N ILE A 147 -28.03 -12.14 6.70
CA ILE A 147 -27.32 -10.89 7.01
C ILE A 147 -28.19 -9.67 6.71
N LEU A 148 -28.94 -9.67 5.60
CA LEU A 148 -29.84 -8.57 5.25
C LEU A 148 -30.98 -8.43 6.26
N MET A 149 -31.58 -9.54 6.69
CA MET A 149 -32.60 -9.53 7.75
C MET A 149 -32.04 -9.04 9.08
N GLU A 150 -30.85 -9.50 9.48
CA GLU A 150 -30.17 -9.04 10.69
C GLU A 150 -29.86 -7.53 10.64
N PHE A 151 -29.39 -7.02 9.49
CA PHE A 151 -29.13 -5.60 9.32
C PHE A 151 -30.40 -4.76 9.32
N GLU A 152 -31.48 -5.27 8.72
CA GLU A 152 -32.78 -4.61 8.74
C GLU A 152 -33.30 -4.46 10.17
N ASP A 153 -33.28 -5.53 10.95
CA ASP A 153 -33.69 -5.52 12.35
C ASP A 153 -32.77 -4.64 13.21
N TYR A 154 -31.47 -4.66 12.96
CA TYR A 154 -30.49 -3.81 13.65
C TYR A 154 -30.78 -2.32 13.45
N LEU A 155 -31.14 -1.90 12.23
CA LEU A 155 -31.52 -0.52 11.96
C LEU A 155 -32.77 -0.12 12.76
N ASP A 156 -33.81 -0.97 12.76
CA ASP A 156 -35.08 -0.68 13.41
C ASP A 156 -35.00 -0.70 14.96
N ASN A 157 -34.20 -1.60 15.51
CA ASN A 157 -34.20 -1.88 16.94
C ASN A 157 -33.00 -1.32 17.70
N VAL A 158 -31.90 -1.00 17.02
CA VAL A 158 -30.69 -0.49 17.65
C VAL A 158 -30.40 0.92 17.14
N ALA A 159 -30.11 1.07 15.84
CA ALA A 159 -29.62 2.33 15.29
C ALA A 159 -30.63 3.49 15.41
N LEU A 160 -31.92 3.24 15.14
CA LEU A 160 -32.96 4.29 15.18
C LEU A 160 -33.47 4.59 16.59
N LYS A 161 -33.23 3.70 17.57
CA LYS A 161 -33.78 3.83 18.93
C LYS A 161 -32.78 4.43 19.92
N HIS A 162 -31.48 4.27 19.69
CA HIS A 162 -30.44 4.73 20.61
C HIS A 162 -29.88 6.09 20.17
N SER A 163 -29.93 7.08 21.07
CA SER A 163 -29.34 8.42 20.87
C SER A 163 -27.84 8.37 20.59
N ASP A 164 -27.16 7.35 21.11
CA ASP A 164 -25.72 7.12 21.01
C ASP A 164 -25.23 7.09 19.55
N PHE A 165 -26.09 6.69 18.60
CA PHE A 165 -25.77 6.71 17.17
C PHE A 165 -25.63 8.14 16.63
N SER A 166 -26.59 9.00 16.95
CA SER A 166 -26.57 10.40 16.51
C SER A 166 -25.50 11.24 17.20
N GLU A 167 -25.17 10.90 18.45
CA GLU A 167 -24.16 11.59 19.27
C GLU A 167 -22.74 11.02 19.08
N PHE A 168 -22.60 9.93 18.32
CA PHE A 168 -21.32 9.28 18.09
C PHE A 168 -20.29 10.27 17.54
N SER A 169 -19.16 10.40 18.24
CA SER A 169 -18.02 11.21 17.80
C SER A 169 -16.79 10.32 17.63
N PRO A 170 -16.21 10.26 16.40
CA PRO A 170 -14.94 9.56 16.16
C PRO A 170 -13.74 10.13 16.95
N GLU A 171 -13.87 11.33 17.54
CA GLU A 171 -12.82 11.95 18.35
C GLU A 171 -12.80 11.40 19.78
N ASN A 172 -13.98 11.04 20.31
CA ASN A 172 -14.15 10.64 21.70
C ASN A 172 -14.36 9.13 21.86
N SER A 173 -14.82 8.46 20.80
CA SER A 173 -15.23 7.06 20.86
C SER A 173 -14.67 6.25 19.70
N ARG A 174 -14.33 5.00 20.00
CA ARG A 174 -13.83 4.04 19.02
C ARG A 174 -14.99 3.35 18.31
N VAL A 175 -15.00 3.43 16.98
CA VAL A 175 -16.08 2.88 16.15
C VAL A 175 -16.12 1.34 16.17
N ASP A 176 -14.97 0.69 16.34
CA ASP A 176 -14.88 -0.77 16.47
C ASP A 176 -15.47 -1.25 17.81
N GLU A 177 -15.15 -0.57 18.91
CA GLU A 177 -15.74 -0.83 20.23
C GLU A 177 -17.26 -0.58 20.20
N PHE A 178 -17.69 0.53 19.61
CA PHE A 178 -19.12 0.87 19.46
C PHE A 178 -19.91 -0.21 18.69
N PHE A 179 -19.40 -0.65 17.53
CA PHE A 179 -20.08 -1.71 16.79
C PHE A 179 -20.01 -3.04 17.52
N TYR A 180 -18.90 -3.37 18.19
CA TYR A 180 -18.82 -4.58 18.99
C TYR A 180 -19.90 -4.58 20.09
N GLU A 181 -20.05 -3.50 20.86
CA GLU A 181 -21.05 -3.41 21.92
C GLU A 181 -22.49 -3.50 21.41
N THR A 182 -22.78 -2.92 20.24
CA THR A 182 -24.14 -2.86 19.68
C THR A 182 -24.52 -4.08 18.84
N THR A 183 -23.55 -4.80 18.27
CA THR A 183 -23.80 -5.93 17.36
C THR A 183 -23.33 -7.29 17.89
N ASN A 184 -22.47 -7.37 18.90
CA ASN A 184 -22.00 -8.63 19.48
C ASN A 184 -23.03 -9.28 20.42
N THR A 185 -24.24 -9.44 19.92
CA THR A 185 -25.29 -10.24 20.53
C THR A 185 -25.55 -11.47 19.65
N ASN A 186 -26.11 -12.54 20.23
CA ASN A 186 -26.45 -13.74 19.45
C ASN A 186 -27.42 -13.45 18.29
N LYS A 187 -28.12 -12.31 18.33
CA LYS A 187 -29.12 -11.90 17.33
C LYS A 187 -28.50 -11.39 16.01
N TYR A 188 -27.30 -10.81 16.05
CA TYR A 188 -26.67 -10.16 14.89
C TYR A 188 -25.32 -10.82 14.52
N ARG A 189 -25.22 -12.13 14.72
CA ARG A 189 -23.95 -12.85 14.61
C ARG A 189 -23.37 -12.82 13.20
N ASN A 190 -24.20 -12.96 12.16
CA ASN A 190 -23.72 -12.98 10.79
C ASN A 190 -23.38 -11.56 10.31
N LEU A 191 -24.18 -10.58 10.69
CA LEU A 191 -23.90 -9.17 10.49
C LEU A 191 -22.58 -8.75 11.14
N TRP A 192 -22.34 -9.15 12.40
CA TRP A 192 -21.10 -8.80 13.10
C TRP A 192 -19.86 -9.32 12.37
N LYS A 193 -19.87 -10.58 11.88
CA LYS A 193 -18.76 -11.11 11.07
C LYS A 193 -18.47 -10.26 9.84
N VAL A 194 -19.51 -9.77 9.16
CA VAL A 194 -19.35 -8.87 8.01
C VAL A 194 -18.78 -7.53 8.45
N VAL A 195 -19.35 -6.90 9.49
CA VAL A 195 -18.88 -5.63 10.03
C VAL A 195 -17.42 -5.72 10.49
N GLU A 196 -17.04 -6.79 11.18
CA GLU A 196 -15.67 -7.09 11.61
C GLU A 196 -14.70 -7.10 10.41
N MET A 197 -15.01 -7.85 9.34
CA MET A 197 -14.19 -7.84 8.12
C MET A 197 -14.07 -6.44 7.52
N LEU A 198 -15.15 -5.67 7.50
CA LEU A 198 -15.17 -4.31 6.94
C LEU A 198 -14.38 -3.31 7.79
N LEU A 199 -14.37 -3.46 9.11
CA LEU A 199 -13.53 -2.68 10.03
C LEU A 199 -12.04 -2.92 9.70
N LEU A 200 -11.67 -4.19 9.43
CA LEU A 200 -10.31 -4.61 9.09
C LEU A 200 -9.80 -4.05 7.75
N LEU A 201 -10.69 -3.79 6.78
CA LEU A 201 -10.30 -3.21 5.48
C LEU A 201 -9.55 -1.87 5.61
N SER A 202 -9.80 -1.13 6.69
CA SER A 202 -9.19 0.19 6.91
C SER A 202 -7.74 0.12 7.41
N HIS A 203 -7.30 -1.06 7.84
CA HIS A 203 -5.94 -1.33 8.28
C HIS A 203 -5.12 -1.88 7.11
N GLY A 204 -4.56 -1.00 6.29
CA GLY A 204 -3.58 -1.38 5.27
C GLY A 204 -2.27 -1.87 5.89
N GLN A 205 -1.13 -1.30 5.49
CA GLN A 205 0.17 -1.54 6.17
C GLN A 205 0.24 -0.89 7.57
N ALA A 206 -0.87 -0.39 8.14
CA ALA A 206 -0.87 0.33 9.40
C ALA A 206 -0.23 -0.46 10.55
N THR A 207 -0.39 -1.78 10.60
CA THR A 207 0.29 -2.64 11.59
C THR A 207 1.80 -2.68 11.35
N VAL A 208 2.24 -2.74 10.10
CA VAL A 208 3.66 -2.74 9.71
C VAL A 208 4.28 -1.37 9.93
N GLU A 209 3.58 -0.29 9.60
CA GLU A 209 3.99 1.10 9.83
C GLU A 209 4.00 1.48 11.32
N LYS A 210 3.04 0.97 12.11
CA LYS A 210 3.07 1.05 13.57
C LYS A 210 4.28 0.29 14.12
N GLY A 211 4.56 -0.89 13.56
CA GLY A 211 5.79 -1.65 13.80
C GLY A 211 7.03 -0.77 13.58
N PHE A 212 7.16 -0.16 12.40
CA PHE A 212 8.26 0.76 12.04
C PHE A 212 8.35 1.99 12.94
N SER A 213 7.23 2.61 13.31
CA SER A 213 7.21 3.78 14.19
C SER A 213 7.68 3.46 15.60
N ILE A 214 7.22 2.34 16.18
CA ILE A 214 7.69 1.92 17.50
C ILE A 214 9.16 1.46 17.40
N ASN A 215 9.52 0.79 16.32
CA ASN A 215 10.89 0.38 16.00
C ASN A 215 11.86 1.55 15.91
N LYS A 216 11.44 2.67 15.32
CA LYS A 216 12.20 3.91 15.23
C LYS A 216 12.50 4.54 16.60
N LYS A 217 11.64 4.32 17.60
CA LYS A 217 11.89 4.81 18.98
C LYS A 217 13.02 4.07 19.69
N VAL A 218 13.30 2.82 19.26
CA VAL A 218 14.33 1.95 19.83
C VAL A 218 15.59 1.92 18.96
N GLU A 219 15.51 2.47 17.75
CA GLU A 219 16.62 2.49 16.79
C GLU A 219 17.69 3.49 17.23
N VAL A 220 18.94 3.00 17.32
CA VAL A 220 20.15 3.80 17.57
C VAL A 220 21.17 3.41 16.51
N GLU A 221 21.93 4.40 16.02
CA GLU A 221 22.98 4.17 15.02
C GLU A 221 23.97 3.08 15.45
N ASN A 222 24.40 2.26 14.49
CA ASN A 222 25.38 1.17 14.68
C ASN A 222 24.96 0.02 15.62
N MET A 223 23.66 -0.19 15.81
CA MET A 223 23.15 -1.33 16.57
C MET A 223 23.10 -2.62 15.74
N LYS A 224 23.51 -3.75 16.32
CA LYS A 224 23.33 -5.08 15.71
C LYS A 224 21.92 -5.60 15.98
N GLU A 225 21.39 -6.42 15.05
CA GLU A 225 20.04 -7.01 15.10
C GLU A 225 19.70 -7.64 16.47
N LEU A 226 20.62 -8.41 17.07
CA LEU A 226 20.37 -9.05 18.36
C LEU A 226 20.13 -8.04 19.50
N SER A 227 20.90 -6.95 19.52
CA SER A 227 20.73 -5.88 20.50
C SER A 227 19.40 -5.15 20.28
N TYR A 228 19.03 -4.95 19.02
CA TYR A 228 17.79 -4.32 18.61
C TYR A 228 16.56 -5.12 19.06
N VAL A 229 16.55 -6.43 18.78
CA VAL A 229 15.48 -7.35 19.21
C VAL A 229 15.40 -7.41 20.74
N SER A 230 16.54 -7.42 21.43
CA SER A 230 16.58 -7.47 22.90
C SER A 230 15.99 -6.22 23.53
N GLN A 231 16.33 -5.02 23.04
CA GLN A 231 15.75 -3.77 23.54
C GLN A 231 14.26 -3.70 23.25
N ARG A 232 13.84 -4.17 22.08
CA ARG A 232 12.43 -4.22 21.70
C ARG A 232 11.61 -5.07 22.68
N LEU A 233 12.09 -6.25 23.03
CA LEU A 233 11.45 -7.14 24.01
C LEU A 233 11.30 -6.48 25.39
N VAL A 234 12.30 -5.71 25.82
CA VAL A 234 12.26 -4.97 27.08
C VAL A 234 11.19 -3.88 27.03
N CYS A 235 11.16 -3.08 25.95
CA CYS A 235 10.14 -2.05 25.76
C CYS A 235 8.73 -2.63 25.72
N ASP A 236 8.52 -3.72 24.97
CA ASP A 236 7.21 -4.36 24.86
C ASP A 236 6.73 -4.92 26.22
N TYR A 237 7.65 -5.47 27.03
CA TYR A 237 7.33 -5.91 28.40
C TYR A 237 6.94 -4.73 29.30
N ILE A 238 7.68 -3.62 29.29
CA ILE A 238 7.34 -2.42 30.06
C ILE A 238 5.96 -1.88 29.66
N ASN A 239 5.69 -1.80 28.36
CA ASN A 239 4.41 -1.34 27.84
C ASN A 239 3.25 -2.25 28.30
N SER A 240 3.47 -3.58 28.35
CA SER A 240 2.46 -4.53 28.84
C SER A 240 2.09 -4.33 30.32
N THR A 241 2.98 -3.69 31.09
CA THR A 241 2.75 -3.36 32.52
C THR A 241 2.13 -1.98 32.73
N GLY A 242 1.65 -1.32 31.66
CA GLY A 242 1.01 -0.01 31.71
C GLY A 242 1.99 1.16 31.83
N ASP A 243 3.15 1.06 31.18
CA ASP A 243 4.22 2.08 31.14
C ASP A 243 4.81 2.49 32.52
N SER A 244 4.40 1.86 33.61
CA SER A 244 4.90 2.14 34.95
C SER A 244 6.04 1.20 35.31
N ILE A 245 7.28 1.69 35.13
CA ILE A 245 8.51 0.99 35.54
C ILE A 245 8.48 0.63 37.03
N HIS A 246 7.79 1.43 37.85
CA HIS A 246 7.67 1.23 39.30
C HIS A 246 6.88 -0.03 39.68
N ASN A 247 6.03 -0.55 38.78
CA ASN A 247 5.22 -1.74 39.03
C ASN A 247 5.99 -3.05 38.77
N ILE A 248 7.17 -2.97 38.13
CA ILE A 248 7.96 -4.15 37.75
C ILE A 248 8.78 -4.63 38.96
N LYS A 249 8.32 -5.71 39.59
CA LYS A 249 9.04 -6.35 40.69
C LYS A 249 10.29 -7.07 40.17
N ILE A 250 11.46 -6.69 40.67
CA ILE A 250 12.73 -7.35 40.33
C ILE A 250 12.75 -8.76 40.93
N THR A 251 12.64 -9.77 40.07
CA THR A 251 12.67 -11.18 40.49
C THR A 251 14.09 -11.69 40.72
N ASN A 252 14.22 -12.76 41.51
CA ASN A 252 15.50 -13.48 41.68
C ASN A 252 16.09 -13.97 40.34
N ILE A 253 15.23 -14.33 39.40
CA ILE A 253 15.64 -14.79 38.06
C ILE A 253 16.32 -13.64 37.31
N MET A 254 15.74 -12.44 37.30
CA MET A 254 16.34 -11.27 36.65
C MET A 254 17.71 -10.95 37.23
N ARG A 255 17.86 -11.03 38.57
CA ARG A 255 19.17 -10.85 39.24
C ARG A 255 20.20 -11.87 38.77
N ALA A 256 19.84 -13.16 38.76
CA ALA A 256 20.73 -14.21 38.28
C ALA A 256 21.11 -14.04 36.79
N TYR A 257 20.18 -13.58 35.95
CA TYR A 257 20.45 -13.29 34.55
C TYR A 257 21.45 -12.14 34.36
N VAL A 258 21.32 -11.06 35.15
CA VAL A 258 22.26 -9.93 35.13
C VAL A 258 23.64 -10.36 35.62
N SER A 259 23.73 -11.12 36.72
CA SER A 259 25.00 -11.65 37.23
C SER A 259 25.74 -12.51 36.20
N ASN A 260 25.00 -13.26 35.37
CA ASN A 260 25.57 -14.12 34.33
C ASN A 260 25.74 -13.43 32.95
N ALA A 261 25.36 -12.16 32.81
CA ALA A 261 25.35 -11.47 31.53
C ALA A 261 26.76 -11.39 30.90
N ARG A 262 27.79 -11.14 31.72
CA ARG A 262 29.18 -11.09 31.26
C ARG A 262 29.65 -12.44 30.69
N GLN A 263 29.33 -13.54 31.35
CA GLN A 263 29.70 -14.88 30.87
C GLN A 263 29.01 -15.21 29.54
N LYS A 264 27.71 -14.89 29.42
CA LYS A 264 26.96 -15.06 28.16
C LYS A 264 27.56 -14.21 27.03
N TYR A 265 27.97 -12.98 27.31
CA TYR A 265 28.61 -12.12 26.33
C TYR A 265 29.97 -12.67 25.87
N MET A 266 30.80 -13.17 26.79
CA MET A 266 32.07 -13.81 26.44
C MET A 266 31.86 -15.02 25.53
N LYS A 267 30.90 -15.90 25.87
CA LYS A 267 30.53 -17.05 25.04
C LYS A 267 30.09 -16.62 23.63
N TYR A 268 29.24 -15.59 23.54
CA TYR A 268 28.82 -15.04 22.25
C TYR A 268 29.99 -14.54 21.39
N LEU A 269 31.00 -13.90 22.00
CA LEU A 269 32.20 -13.46 21.28
C LEU A 269 33.03 -14.64 20.76
N GLU A 270 33.13 -15.73 21.51
CA GLU A 270 33.79 -16.96 21.09
C GLU A 270 33.06 -17.61 19.90
N ASP A 271 31.73 -17.72 20.00
CA ASP A 271 30.88 -18.26 18.92
C ASP A 271 31.00 -17.40 17.64
N GLN A 272 31.03 -16.07 17.76
CA GLN A 272 31.25 -15.17 16.62
C GLN A 272 32.62 -15.40 15.94
N LYS A 273 33.68 -15.61 16.73
CA LYS A 273 35.02 -15.90 16.20
C LYS A 273 35.01 -17.22 15.43
N LEU A 274 34.42 -18.26 16.00
CA LEU A 274 34.30 -19.58 15.35
C LEU A 274 33.54 -19.49 14.04
N LEU A 275 32.36 -18.86 14.03
CA LEU A 275 31.56 -18.66 12.82
C LEU A 275 32.31 -17.86 11.75
N SER A 276 33.03 -16.81 12.14
CA SER A 276 33.82 -16.01 11.19
C SER A 276 34.94 -16.82 10.53
N SER A 277 35.59 -17.71 11.30
CA SER A 277 36.67 -18.56 10.80
C SER A 277 36.16 -19.63 9.83
N GLN A 278 35.02 -20.25 10.14
CA GLN A 278 34.38 -21.24 9.28
C GLN A 278 33.88 -20.60 7.97
N ASN A 279 33.27 -19.42 8.06
CA ASN A 279 32.80 -18.70 6.88
C ASN A 279 33.95 -18.26 5.97
N LYS A 280 35.10 -17.86 6.52
CA LYS A 280 36.30 -17.55 5.71
C LYS A 280 36.80 -18.78 4.96
N LYS A 281 36.91 -19.93 5.65
CA LYS A 281 37.31 -21.21 5.02
C LYS A 281 36.35 -21.66 3.94
N ARG A 282 35.04 -21.52 4.16
CA ARG A 282 34.02 -21.87 3.15
C ARG A 282 34.11 -20.96 1.93
N LYS A 283 34.30 -19.65 2.13
CA LYS A 283 34.44 -18.67 1.04
C LYS A 283 35.70 -18.91 0.19
N SER A 284 36.83 -19.29 0.81
CA SER A 284 38.04 -19.62 0.04
C SER A 284 37.83 -20.85 -0.83
N LEU A 285 37.28 -21.94 -0.26
CA LEU A 285 37.00 -23.18 -1.00
C LEU A 285 36.07 -22.93 -2.19
N THR A 286 34.96 -22.22 -1.99
CA THR A 286 34.02 -21.89 -3.08
C THR A 286 34.66 -20.96 -4.12
N SER A 287 35.55 -20.05 -3.71
CA SER A 287 36.26 -19.17 -4.66
C SER A 287 37.21 -19.97 -5.55
N ASP A 288 37.93 -20.94 -4.99
CA ASP A 288 38.86 -21.79 -5.71
C ASP A 288 38.11 -22.69 -6.71
N GLU A 289 36.99 -23.31 -6.28
CA GLU A 289 36.10 -24.08 -7.15
C GLU A 289 35.53 -23.24 -8.31
N ILE A 290 35.09 -22.01 -8.04
CA ILE A 290 34.58 -21.09 -9.08
C ILE A 290 35.70 -20.76 -10.09
N GLN A 291 36.93 -20.54 -9.61
CA GLN A 291 38.05 -20.23 -10.50
C GLN A 291 38.41 -21.42 -11.38
N GLU A 292 38.37 -22.65 -10.84
CA GLU A 292 38.60 -23.87 -11.60
C GLU A 292 37.53 -24.07 -12.69
N LEU A 293 36.25 -23.84 -12.36
CA LEU A 293 35.15 -23.92 -13.31
C LEU A 293 35.25 -22.85 -14.42
N LYS A 294 35.67 -21.62 -14.08
CA LYS A 294 35.94 -20.57 -15.09
C LYS A 294 37.05 -20.98 -16.04
N ASN A 295 38.14 -21.56 -15.54
CA ASN A 295 39.25 -22.03 -16.37
C ASN A 295 38.81 -23.16 -17.31
N LYS A 296 38.02 -24.13 -16.81
CA LYS A 296 37.44 -25.21 -17.63
C LYS A 296 36.53 -24.66 -18.73
N LYS A 297 35.67 -23.70 -18.40
CA LYS A 297 34.81 -23.02 -19.38
C LYS A 297 35.60 -22.32 -20.49
N ILE A 298 36.65 -21.58 -20.13
CA ILE A 298 37.51 -20.89 -21.13
C ILE A 298 38.18 -21.89 -22.07
N CYS A 299 38.64 -23.04 -21.55
CA CYS A 299 39.24 -24.09 -22.36
C CYS A 299 38.23 -24.68 -23.36
N LEU A 300 37.02 -25.00 -22.88
CA LEU A 300 35.94 -25.52 -23.73
C LEU A 300 35.50 -24.53 -24.82
N GLU A 301 35.43 -23.24 -24.50
CA GLU A 301 35.11 -22.19 -25.48
C GLU A 301 36.18 -22.06 -26.57
N LYS A 302 37.47 -22.17 -26.21
CA LYS A 302 38.58 -22.18 -27.17
C LYS A 302 38.51 -23.39 -28.09
N ASP A 303 38.30 -24.58 -27.53
CA ASP A 303 38.13 -25.82 -28.29
C ASP A 303 36.95 -25.73 -29.27
N MET A 304 35.82 -25.18 -28.81
CA MET A 304 34.62 -25.04 -29.64
C MET A 304 34.87 -24.06 -30.80
N LYS A 305 35.56 -22.93 -30.55
CA LYS A 305 35.94 -21.98 -31.60
C LYS A 305 36.89 -22.61 -32.62
N ALA A 306 37.88 -23.39 -32.18
CA ALA A 306 38.79 -24.11 -33.06
C ALA A 306 38.04 -25.11 -33.95
N LEU A 307 37.12 -25.90 -33.37
CA LEU A 307 36.30 -26.85 -34.10
C LEU A 307 35.37 -26.19 -35.12
N ILE A 308 34.77 -25.05 -34.78
CA ILE A 308 33.92 -24.27 -35.70
C ILE A 308 34.78 -23.72 -36.85
N LYS A 309 35.93 -23.12 -36.54
CA LYS A 309 36.84 -22.59 -37.56
C LYS A 309 37.29 -23.67 -38.55
N SER A 310 37.71 -24.83 -38.05
CA SER A 310 38.06 -25.96 -38.92
C SER A 310 36.85 -26.46 -39.72
N ALA A 311 35.64 -26.44 -39.16
CA ALA A 311 34.44 -26.80 -39.89
C ALA A 311 34.10 -25.80 -41.00
N ASP A 312 34.30 -24.51 -40.77
CA ASP A 312 34.10 -23.45 -41.78
C ASP A 312 35.14 -23.60 -42.92
N GLU A 313 36.41 -23.85 -42.60
CA GLU A 313 37.48 -24.13 -43.59
C GLU A 313 37.16 -25.36 -44.47
N PHE A 314 36.58 -26.42 -43.89
CA PHE A 314 36.14 -27.59 -44.67
C PHE A 314 34.87 -27.33 -45.50
N ALA A 315 34.02 -26.38 -45.09
CA ALA A 315 32.86 -25.99 -45.87
C ALA A 315 33.26 -25.16 -47.09
N GLU A 316 34.13 -24.16 -46.92
CA GLU A 316 34.68 -23.34 -48.01
C GLU A 316 35.39 -24.21 -49.06
N LYS A 317 36.26 -25.14 -48.62
CA LYS A 317 36.94 -26.09 -49.53
C LYS A 317 35.98 -26.97 -50.32
N ALA A 318 34.82 -27.30 -49.74
CA ALA A 318 33.84 -28.12 -50.41
C ALA A 318 33.04 -27.32 -51.44
N GLU A 319 32.76 -26.04 -51.18
CA GLU A 319 32.12 -25.12 -52.13
C GLU A 319 33.03 -24.86 -53.34
N GLU A 320 34.35 -24.69 -53.11
CA GLU A 320 35.31 -24.48 -54.20
C GLU A 320 35.50 -25.71 -55.09
N ASN A 321 35.49 -26.91 -54.50
CA ASN A 321 35.85 -28.16 -55.21
C ASN A 321 34.66 -29.08 -55.53
N ASN A 322 33.43 -28.70 -55.18
CA ASN A 322 32.23 -29.56 -55.23
C ASN A 322 32.43 -30.94 -54.57
N ASP A 323 33.23 -31.00 -53.50
CA ASP A 323 33.61 -32.23 -52.82
C ASP A 323 32.67 -32.53 -51.64
N VAL A 324 31.77 -33.48 -51.86
CA VAL A 324 30.78 -33.94 -50.87
C VAL A 324 31.46 -34.54 -49.63
N THR A 325 32.67 -35.10 -49.74
CA THR A 325 33.37 -35.70 -48.59
C THR A 325 33.87 -34.64 -47.60
N SER A 326 34.23 -33.46 -48.09
CA SER A 326 34.63 -32.31 -47.28
C SER A 326 33.43 -31.71 -46.51
N ILE A 327 32.22 -31.72 -47.10
CA ILE A 327 30.97 -31.37 -46.41
C ILE A 327 30.66 -32.34 -45.26
N CYS A 328 30.85 -33.65 -45.46
CA CYS A 328 30.64 -34.63 -44.39
C CYS A 328 31.58 -34.38 -43.19
N LYS A 329 32.85 -34.02 -43.44
CA LYS A 329 33.83 -33.66 -42.40
C LYS A 329 33.45 -32.38 -41.67
N SER A 330 33.06 -31.33 -42.38
CA SER A 330 32.55 -30.08 -41.79
C SER A 330 31.37 -30.35 -40.85
N ASN A 331 30.37 -31.10 -41.31
CA ASN A 331 29.19 -31.45 -40.53
C ASN A 331 29.51 -32.32 -39.29
N SER A 332 30.53 -33.18 -39.36
CA SER A 332 31.01 -33.93 -38.20
C SER A 332 31.59 -32.99 -37.12
N LEU A 333 32.45 -32.05 -37.52
CA LEU A 333 33.08 -31.09 -36.61
C LEU A 333 32.06 -30.14 -35.97
N ARG A 334 31.04 -29.68 -36.73
CA ARG A 334 29.93 -28.88 -36.17
C ARG A 334 29.11 -29.67 -35.15
N ARG A 335 28.89 -30.98 -35.36
CA ARG A 335 28.22 -31.85 -34.39
C ARG A 335 29.04 -32.01 -33.12
N SER A 336 30.36 -32.22 -33.24
CA SER A 336 31.27 -32.30 -32.08
C SER A 336 31.31 -30.97 -31.29
N ALA A 337 31.33 -29.82 -31.97
CA ALA A 337 31.24 -28.51 -31.33
C ALA A 337 29.90 -28.32 -30.61
N LYS A 338 28.79 -28.75 -31.22
CA LYS A 338 27.45 -28.68 -30.62
C LYS A 338 27.31 -29.59 -29.40
N ALA A 339 27.94 -30.77 -29.41
CA ALA A 339 27.97 -31.67 -28.25
C ALA A 339 28.71 -31.03 -27.05
N LYS A 340 29.85 -30.37 -27.29
CA LYS A 340 30.61 -29.62 -26.27
C LYS A 340 29.89 -28.38 -25.71
N LYS A 341 28.78 -27.93 -26.32
CA LYS A 341 27.95 -26.81 -25.84
C LYS A 341 26.89 -27.24 -24.81
N ILE A 342 26.58 -28.54 -24.74
CA ILE A 342 25.52 -29.10 -23.89
C ILE A 342 26.10 -29.64 -22.56
N THR A 343 27.43 -29.75 -22.46
CA THR A 343 28.19 -30.12 -21.25
C THR A 343 28.74 -28.86 -20.59
#